data_AF-A0AA97H978-F1
#
_entry.id   AF-A0AA97H978-F1
#
_cell.length_a   1.000
_cell.length_b   1.000
_cell.length_c   1.000
_cell.angle_alpha   90.00
_cell.angle_beta   90.00
_cell.angle_gamma   90.00
#
_symmetry.space_group_name_H-M   'P 1'
#
loop_
_entity.id
_entity.type
_entity.pdbx_description
1 polymer ?
#
loop_
_entity_poly.entity_id
_entity_poly.type
_entity_poly.pdbx_seq_one_letter_code
_entity_poly.pdbx_strand_id
1 'polypeptide(L)'
;MTNATITVSDQNVTYSTWLDQFEKTPNVTAAALAEFQEDVSHERYATTVLNLARAGKLSPELITDAAYTAWLGSENPKKNLSGGDWAELFRLAYNPDHEFFDNGGAK
;
A
#
# COMPACT_ATOMS: atom_id res chain seq x y z
N MET A 1 -28.85 1.98 32.78
CA MET A 1 -28.44 1.20 31.60
C MET A 1 -27.49 2.09 30.81
N THR A 2 -26.18 1.90 30.98
CA THR A 2 -25.17 2.71 30.27
C THR A 2 -25.07 2.18 28.85
N ASN A 3 -25.59 2.94 27.89
CA ASN A 3 -25.33 2.73 26.47
C ASN A 3 -23.82 2.86 26.27
N ALA A 4 -23.14 1.74 26.03
CA ALA A 4 -21.79 1.75 25.51
C ALA A 4 -21.85 2.38 24.12
N THR A 5 -21.46 3.65 24.02
CA THR A 5 -21.18 4.27 22.73
C THR A 5 -20.02 3.49 22.14
N ILE A 6 -20.32 2.62 21.17
CA ILE A 6 -19.29 1.88 20.43
C ILE A 6 -18.52 2.94 19.66
N THR A 7 -17.38 3.36 20.19
CA THR A 7 -16.34 4.07 19.45
C THR A 7 -15.75 3.05 18.48
N VAL A 8 -16.50 2.71 17.42
CA VAL A 8 -15.87 2.21 16.20
C VAL A 8 -15.01 3.39 15.76
N SER A 9 -13.75 3.40 16.22
CA SER A 9 -12.84 4.54 16.11
C SER A 9 -12.89 5.08 14.70
N ASP A 10 -13.04 6.40 14.51
CA ASP A 10 -13.17 7.02 13.18
C ASP A 10 -12.14 6.49 12.16
N GLN A 11 -10.94 6.15 12.63
CA GLN A 11 -9.86 5.46 11.90
C GLN A 11 -10.26 4.15 11.19
N ASN A 12 -11.17 3.36 11.76
CA ASN A 12 -11.72 2.15 11.13
C ASN A 12 -12.72 2.50 10.02
N VAL A 13 -13.52 3.55 10.21
CA VAL A 13 -14.45 4.07 9.20
C VAL A 13 -13.65 4.65 8.02
N THR A 14 -12.58 5.39 8.29
CA THR A 14 -11.65 5.89 7.28
C THR A 14 -10.99 4.75 6.52
N TYR A 15 -10.49 3.72 7.22
CA TYR A 15 -9.86 2.57 6.56
C TYR A 15 -10.82 1.80 5.64
N SER A 16 -12.06 1.52 6.08
CA SER A 16 -13.04 0.86 5.21
C SER A 16 -13.40 1.70 3.98
N THR A 17 -13.44 3.02 4.14
CA THR A 17 -13.71 3.95 3.03
C THR A 17 -12.60 3.87 1.97
N TRP A 18 -11.33 3.83 2.42
CA TRP A 18 -10.19 3.63 1.52
C TRP A 18 -10.23 2.29 0.80
N LEU A 19 -10.56 1.20 1.49
CA LEU A 19 -10.69 -0.12 0.86
C LEU A 19 -11.78 -0.14 -0.23
N ASP A 20 -12.96 0.42 0.07
CA ASP A 20 -14.07 0.54 -0.89
C ASP A 20 -13.67 1.37 -2.12
N GLN A 21 -12.91 2.45 -1.92
CA GLN A 21 -12.40 3.28 -3.00
C GLN A 21 -11.41 2.50 -3.86
N PHE A 22 -10.41 1.89 -3.24
CA PHE A 22 -9.41 1.11 -3.96
C PHE A 22 -10.00 -0.11 -4.67
N GLU A 23 -11.07 -0.72 -4.16
CA GLU A 23 -11.78 -1.80 -4.85
C GLU A 23 -12.36 -1.33 -6.19
N LYS A 24 -13.01 -0.16 -6.19
CA LYS A 24 -13.66 0.43 -7.37
C LYS A 24 -12.67 1.07 -8.35
N THR A 25 -11.50 1.47 -7.88
CA THR A 25 -10.48 2.08 -8.72
C THR A 25 -9.63 0.99 -9.40
N PRO A 26 -9.50 1.00 -10.75
CA PRO A 26 -8.67 0.03 -11.46
C PRO A 26 -7.17 0.28 -11.29
N ASN A 27 -6.75 1.54 -11.24
CA ASN A 27 -5.35 1.96 -11.07
C ASN A 27 -5.23 2.98 -9.94
N VAL A 28 -4.50 2.64 -8.88
CA VAL A 28 -4.25 3.52 -7.73
C VAL A 28 -3.08 4.45 -8.04
N THR A 29 -3.22 5.72 -7.65
CA THR A 29 -2.22 6.77 -7.92
C THR A 29 -1.30 7.00 -6.72
N ALA A 30 -0.16 7.63 -6.96
CA ALA A 30 0.77 8.04 -5.90
C ALA A 30 0.12 8.99 -4.88
N ALA A 31 -0.71 9.95 -5.35
CA ALA A 31 -1.43 10.87 -4.48
C ALA A 31 -2.40 10.14 -3.55
N ALA A 32 -3.16 9.17 -4.07
CA ALA A 32 -4.09 8.38 -3.26
C ALA A 32 -3.36 7.53 -2.20
N LEU A 33 -2.17 6.98 -2.53
CA LEU A 33 -1.36 6.28 -1.54
C LEU A 33 -0.76 7.20 -0.48
N ALA A 34 -0.39 8.43 -0.83
CA ALA A 34 0.12 9.41 0.12
C ALA A 34 -0.96 9.84 1.12
N GLU A 35 -2.16 10.18 0.63
CA GLU A 35 -3.31 10.49 1.48
C GLU A 35 -3.68 9.31 2.38
N PHE A 36 -3.73 8.10 1.82
CA PHE A 36 -3.97 6.89 2.58
C PHE A 36 -2.93 6.65 3.68
N GLN A 37 -1.65 6.90 3.41
CA GLN A 37 -0.57 6.73 4.40
C GLN A 37 -0.75 7.64 5.63
N GLU A 38 -1.23 8.87 5.44
CA GLU A 38 -1.47 9.81 6.54
C GLU A 38 -2.64 9.37 7.43
N ASP A 39 -3.61 8.65 6.84
CA ASP A 39 -4.86 8.25 7.50
C ASP A 39 -4.79 6.90 8.21
N VAL A 40 -3.75 6.08 8.00
CA VAL A 40 -3.70 4.72 8.54
C VAL A 40 -2.40 4.39 9.26
N SER A 41 -2.44 3.33 10.07
CA SER A 41 -1.23 2.77 10.66
C SER A 41 -0.30 2.20 9.59
N HIS A 42 1.01 2.20 9.86
CA HIS A 42 2.02 1.61 8.97
C HIS A 42 1.76 0.14 8.64
N GLU A 43 1.18 -0.63 9.57
CA GLU A 43 0.76 -2.03 9.35
C GLU A 43 -0.34 -2.13 8.28
N ARG A 44 -1.38 -1.30 8.39
CA ARG A 44 -2.47 -1.25 7.41
C ARG A 44 -1.98 -0.77 6.06
N TYR A 45 -1.09 0.22 6.06
CA TYR A 45 -0.46 0.72 4.86
C TYR A 45 0.30 -0.41 4.14
N ALA A 46 1.24 -1.07 4.83
CA ALA A 46 2.05 -2.14 4.25
C ALA A 46 1.20 -3.31 3.73
N THR A 47 0.19 -3.73 4.51
CA THR A 47 -0.74 -4.80 4.12
C THR A 47 -1.56 -4.43 2.88
N THR A 48 -2.05 -3.19 2.83
CA THR A 48 -2.84 -2.71 1.69
C THR A 48 -1.99 -2.58 0.44
N VAL A 49 -0.78 -2.02 0.55
CA VAL A 49 0.16 -1.92 -0.58
C VAL A 49 0.45 -3.31 -1.18
N LEU A 50 0.71 -4.32 -0.34
CA LEU A 50 0.89 -5.69 -0.82
C LEU A 50 -0.35 -6.22 -1.56
N ASN A 51 -1.55 -5.99 -1.03
CA ASN A 51 -2.78 -6.44 -1.67
C ASN A 51 -3.04 -5.73 -3.01
N LEU A 52 -2.77 -4.43 -3.09
CA LEU A 52 -2.88 -3.66 -4.33
C LEU A 52 -1.86 -4.10 -5.38
N ALA A 53 -0.62 -4.39 -4.96
CA ALA A 53 0.41 -4.94 -5.82
C ALA A 53 0.02 -6.33 -6.36
N ARG A 54 -0.49 -7.23 -5.50
CA ARG A 54 -1.02 -8.55 -5.90
C ARG A 54 -2.18 -8.42 -6.90
N ALA A 55 -3.03 -7.41 -6.73
CA ALA A 55 -4.16 -7.15 -7.60
C ALA A 55 -3.78 -6.43 -8.92
N GLY A 56 -2.49 -6.09 -9.13
CA GLY A 56 -2.05 -5.36 -10.31
C GLY A 56 -2.59 -3.93 -10.41
N LYS A 57 -2.99 -3.33 -9.28
CA LYS A 57 -3.59 -1.99 -9.22
C LYS A 57 -2.56 -0.86 -9.10
N LEU A 58 -1.30 -1.22 -8.91
CA LEU A 58 -0.17 -0.29 -8.81
C LEU A 58 0.73 -0.45 -10.02
N SER A 59 1.20 0.66 -10.57
CA SER A 59 2.25 0.61 -11.58
C SER A 59 3.56 0.08 -10.97
N PRO A 60 4.43 -0.52 -11.79
CA PRO A 60 5.78 -0.92 -11.42
C PRO A 60 6.57 0.00 -10.49
N GLU A 61 6.70 1.26 -10.91
CA GLU A 61 7.41 2.30 -10.17
C GLU A 61 6.72 2.57 -8.83
N LEU A 62 5.39 2.61 -8.83
CA LEU A 62 4.62 2.89 -7.63
C LEU A 62 4.67 1.75 -6.61
N ILE A 63 4.74 0.48 -7.04
CA ILE A 63 4.96 -0.66 -6.14
C ILE A 63 6.30 -0.49 -5.42
N THR A 64 7.34 -0.07 -6.17
CA THR A 64 8.68 0.12 -5.62
C THR A 64 8.68 1.21 -4.55
N ASP A 65 8.18 2.39 -4.88
CA ASP A 65 8.12 3.52 -3.95
C ASP A 65 7.26 3.22 -2.72
N ALA A 66 6.10 2.59 -2.91
CA ALA A 66 5.21 2.22 -1.81
C ALA A 66 5.81 1.14 -0.90
N ALA A 67 6.49 0.14 -1.47
CA ALA A 67 7.18 -0.89 -0.69
C ALA A 67 8.31 -0.30 0.17
N TYR A 68 9.11 0.61 -0.40
CA TYR A 68 10.15 1.31 0.32
C TYR A 68 9.58 2.23 1.41
N THR A 69 8.53 2.98 1.09
CA THR A 69 7.85 3.85 2.05
C THR A 69 7.29 3.05 3.22
N ALA A 70 6.63 1.93 2.94
CA ALA A 70 6.11 1.03 3.96
C ALA A 70 7.25 0.49 4.84
N TRP A 71 8.38 0.09 4.24
CA TRP A 71 9.52 -0.45 4.98
C TRP A 71 10.21 0.60 5.85
N LEU A 72 10.53 1.77 5.29
CA LEU A 72 11.27 2.84 5.98
C LEU A 72 10.42 3.55 7.03
N GLY A 73 9.10 3.67 6.81
CA GLY A 73 8.17 4.21 7.81
C GLY A 73 7.94 3.28 9.00
N SER A 74 8.31 1.99 8.87
CA SER A 74 8.14 1.02 9.94
C SER A 74 9.23 1.15 11.01
N GLU A 75 8.86 1.50 12.25
CA GLU A 75 9.77 1.41 13.40
C GLU A 75 10.33 -0.01 13.58
N ASN A 76 9.50 -1.01 13.29
CA ASN A 76 9.89 -2.41 13.22
C ASN A 76 9.12 -3.11 12.09
N PRO A 77 9.73 -3.27 10.90
CA PRO A 77 9.07 -3.87 9.74
C PRO A 77 8.45 -5.25 10.02
N LYS A 78 9.03 -6.04 10.93
CA LYS A 78 8.52 -7.38 11.29
C LYS A 78 7.17 -7.36 12.02
N LYS A 79 6.75 -6.19 12.54
CA LYS A 79 5.43 -6.02 13.15
C LYS A 79 4.35 -5.68 12.12
N ASN A 80 4.75 -5.16 10.95
CA ASN A 80 3.83 -4.65 9.95
C ASN A 80 3.48 -5.68 8.87
N LEU A 81 4.44 -6.54 8.52
CA LEU A 81 4.21 -7.72 7.67
C LEU A 81 5.09 -8.88 8.13
N SER A 82 4.67 -10.09 7.78
CA SER A 82 5.50 -11.28 7.93
C SER A 82 6.74 -11.21 7.02
N GLY A 83 7.79 -11.96 7.33
CA GLY A 83 8.98 -12.01 6.48
C GLY A 83 8.68 -12.52 5.05
N GLY A 84 7.72 -13.43 4.91
CA GLY A 84 7.29 -13.92 3.60
C GLY A 84 6.52 -12.88 2.80
N ASP A 85 5.64 -12.12 3.46
CA ASP A 85 4.88 -11.03 2.82
C ASP A 85 5.80 -9.88 2.39
N TRP A 86 6.81 -9.54 3.20
CA TRP A 86 7.84 -8.59 2.79
C TRP A 86 8.63 -9.08 1.59
N ALA A 87 9.08 -10.34 1.60
CA ALA A 87 9.81 -10.93 0.49
C ALA A 87 8.96 -10.92 -0.80
N GLU A 88 7.67 -11.19 -0.70
CA GLU A 88 6.76 -11.11 -1.83
C GLU A 88 6.58 -9.67 -2.33
N LEU A 89 6.34 -8.71 -1.43
CA LEU A 89 6.19 -7.31 -1.80
C LEU A 89 7.43 -6.79 -2.53
N PHE A 90 8.63 -7.08 -2.02
CA PHE A 90 9.87 -6.71 -2.70
C PHE A 90 10.03 -7.47 -4.02
N ARG A 91 9.69 -8.76 -4.10
CA ARG A 91 9.72 -9.49 -5.37
C ARG A 91 8.80 -8.87 -6.43
N LEU A 92 7.63 -8.37 -6.04
CA LEU A 92 6.70 -7.66 -6.92
C LEU A 92 7.27 -6.30 -7.35
N ALA A 93 7.92 -5.56 -6.44
CA ALA A 93 8.59 -4.30 -6.77
C ALA A 93 9.73 -4.48 -7.79
N TYR A 94 10.51 -5.55 -7.63
CA TYR A 94 11.69 -5.86 -8.45
C TYR A 94 11.39 -6.76 -9.66
N ASN A 95 10.14 -6.93 -10.06
CA ASN A 95 9.80 -7.81 -11.16
C ASN A 95 10.54 -7.35 -12.44
N PRO A 96 11.38 -8.19 -13.07
CA PRO A 96 12.23 -7.79 -14.21
C PRO A 96 11.47 -7.33 -15.46
N ASP A 97 10.17 -7.65 -15.57
CA ASP A 97 9.28 -7.12 -16.61
C ASP A 97 8.84 -5.67 -16.36
N HIS A 98 9.19 -5.10 -15.21
CA HIS A 98 9.18 -3.66 -14.99
C HIS A 98 10.33 -3.11 -15.82
N GLU A 99 10.08 -2.80 -17.09
CA GLU A 99 11.07 -2.15 -17.94
C GLU A 99 11.48 -0.82 -17.29
N PHE A 100 12.52 -0.85 -16.43
CA PHE A 100 13.23 0.33 -15.90
C PHE A 100 13.97 1.09 -17.02
N PHE A 101 13.76 0.70 -18.28
CA PHE A 101 14.35 1.24 -19.48
C PHE A 101 13.26 1.52 -20.51
N ASP A 102 12.35 2.44 -20.22
CA ASP A 102 11.84 3.27 -21.30
C ASP A 102 13.05 4.09 -21.79
N ASN A 103 13.75 3.56 -22.79
CA ASN A 103 14.71 4.31 -23.58
C ASN A 103 13.94 5.41 -24.30
N GLY A 104 13.66 6.49 -23.56
CA GLY A 104 13.28 7.76 -24.13
C GLY A 104 14.29 8.13 -25.22
N GLY A 105 13.83 7.97 -26.47
CA GLY A 105 14.43 8.41 -27.71
C GLY A 105 15.90 8.80 -27.69
N ALA A 106 16.75 7.91 -28.21
CA ALA A 106 17.97 8.32 -28.89
C ALA A 106 18.11 7.55 -30.21
N LYS A 107 17.41 8.09 -31.21
CA LYS A 107 17.55 7.92 -32.68
C LYS A 107 17.51 6.52 -33.29
#